data_AF-A0A2N3PJV4-F1
#
_entry.id   AF-A0A2N3PJV4-F1
#
_cell.length_a   1.000
_cell.length_b   1.000
_cell.length_c   1.000
_cell.angle_alpha   90.00
_cell.angle_beta   90.00
_cell.angle_gamma   90.00
#
_symmetry.space_group_name_H-M   'P 1'
#
loop_
_entity.id
_entity.type
_entity.pdbx_description
1 polymer ?
#
loop_
_entity_poly.entity_id
_entity_poly.type
_entity_poly.pdbx_seq_one_letter_code
_entity_poly.pdbx_strand_id
1 'polypeptide(L)'
;MDHILEGLPQDKWIDIIFHASRGLATRELTKMLEKQAAMEVLLEKRLGEMWEEELAYIQNSEESADEIHHKTQDLAIISMQEILSQNE
;
A
#
# COMPACT_ATOMS: atom_id res chain seq x y z
N MET A 1 19.09 -4.99 21.38
CA MET A 1 18.09 -4.74 22.43
C MET A 1 17.45 -3.41 22.08
N ASP A 2 16.21 -3.50 21.63
CA ASP A 2 15.15 -2.49 21.77
C ASP A 2 15.16 -1.20 20.95
N HIS A 3 15.17 -1.34 19.63
CA HIS A 3 14.32 -0.49 18.78
C HIS A 3 13.60 -1.37 17.76
N ILE A 4 12.81 -2.33 18.25
CA ILE A 4 11.64 -2.78 17.47
C ILE A 4 10.80 -1.52 17.36
N LEU A 5 10.88 -0.92 16.17
CA LEU A 5 10.02 0.12 15.66
C LEU A 5 8.69 0.18 16.44
N GLU A 6 8.55 1.09 17.41
CA GLU A 6 7.24 1.36 18.02
C GLU A 6 6.31 1.82 16.90
N GLY A 7 5.19 1.12 16.70
CA GLY A 7 4.21 1.36 15.63
C GLY A 7 4.27 0.35 14.47
N LEU A 8 3.12 0.09 13.85
CA LEU A 8 3.04 -0.77 12.66
C LEU A 8 3.76 -0.09 11.49
N PRO A 9 4.29 -0.83 10.50
CA PRO A 9 4.94 -0.25 9.32
C PRO A 9 4.09 0.80 8.60
N GLN A 10 2.76 0.62 8.61
CA GLN A 10 1.81 1.59 8.06
C GLN A 10 1.84 2.94 8.80
N ASP A 11 1.99 2.94 10.13
CA ASP A 11 1.99 4.16 10.94
C ASP A 11 3.23 4.99 10.59
N LYS A 12 4.36 4.31 10.44
CA LYS A 12 5.63 4.93 10.01
C LYS A 12 5.59 5.40 8.57
N TRP A 13 4.92 4.66 7.70
CA TRP A 13 4.73 5.07 6.32
C TRP A 13 3.92 6.37 6.23
N ILE A 14 2.86 6.50 7.02
CA ILE A 14 2.08 7.74 7.13
C ILE A 14 3.00 8.89 7.55
N ASP A 15 3.78 8.70 8.61
CA ASP A 15 4.73 9.72 9.07
C ASP A 15 5.72 10.11 7.97
N ILE A 16 6.33 9.14 7.29
CA ILE A 16 7.30 9.41 6.22
C ILE A 16 6.65 10.17 5.06
N ILE A 17 5.43 9.82 4.64
CA ILE A 17 4.70 10.53 3.58
C ILE A 17 4.49 11.99 3.94
N PHE A 18 4.07 12.29 5.18
CA PHE A 18 3.79 13.66 5.61
C PHE A 18 5.06 14.51 5.84
N HIS A 19 6.18 13.88 6.17
CA HIS A 19 7.45 14.59 6.41
C HIS A 19 8.37 14.63 5.18
N ALA A 20 8.13 13.82 4.15
CA ALA A 20 8.87 13.86 2.90
C ALA A 20 8.66 15.20 2.18
N SER A 21 9.61 15.55 1.30
CA SER A 21 9.41 16.71 0.42
C SER A 21 8.15 16.50 -0.43
N ARG A 22 7.41 17.59 -0.70
CA ARG A 22 6.18 17.52 -1.48
C ARG A 22 6.37 16.79 -2.82
N GLY A 23 7.52 16.97 -3.47
CA GLY A 23 7.85 16.30 -4.73
C GLY A 23 7.96 14.78 -4.58
N LEU A 24 8.68 14.31 -3.55
CA LEU A 24 8.82 12.88 -3.26
C LEU A 24 7.48 12.23 -2.90
N ALA A 25 6.73 12.87 -1.99
CA ALA A 25 5.41 12.39 -1.57
C ALA A 25 4.43 12.34 -2.76
N THR A 26 4.40 13.38 -3.60
CA THR A 26 3.53 13.42 -4.78
C THR A 26 3.87 12.28 -5.73
N ARG A 27 5.16 12.09 -6.05
CA ARG A 27 5.58 11.03 -6.97
C ARG A 27 5.19 9.64 -6.46
N GLU A 28 5.43 9.36 -5.17
CA GLU A 28 5.11 8.05 -4.61
C GLU A 28 3.60 7.80 -4.55
N LEU A 29 2.81 8.78 -4.10
CA LEU A 29 1.35 8.67 -4.05
C LEU A 29 0.74 8.52 -5.45
N THR A 30 1.25 9.26 -6.45
CA THR A 30 0.80 9.09 -7.84
C THR A 30 1.16 7.71 -8.38
N LYS A 31 2.37 7.19 -8.11
CA LYS A 31 2.78 5.83 -8.49
C LYS A 31 1.84 4.78 -7.89
N MET A 32 1.46 4.93 -6.62
CA MET A 32 0.53 4.02 -5.95
C MET A 32 -0.87 4.11 -6.57
N LEU A 33 -1.35 5.32 -6.88
CA LEU A 33 -2.65 5.53 -7.52
C LEU A 33 -2.71 4.92 -8.92
N GLU A 34 -1.67 5.11 -9.74
CA GLU A 34 -1.57 4.50 -11.07
C GLU A 34 -1.53 2.97 -10.99
N LYS A 35 -0.80 2.42 -10.01
CA LYS A 35 -0.77 0.97 -9.76
C LYS A 35 -2.15 0.46 -9.36
N GLN A 36 -2.90 1.18 -8.52
CA GLN A 36 -4.27 0.81 -8.16
C GLN A 36 -5.17 0.79 -9.39
N ALA A 37 -5.19 1.87 -10.19
CA ALA A 37 -5.97 1.93 -11.42
C ALA A 37 -5.62 0.78 -12.40
N ALA A 38 -4.33 0.44 -12.52
CA ALA A 38 -3.90 -0.69 -13.34
C ALA A 38 -4.39 -2.04 -12.82
N MET A 39 -4.45 -2.23 -11.49
CA MET A 39 -5.01 -3.44 -10.87
C MET A 39 -6.52 -3.53 -11.11
N GLU A 40 -7.26 -2.43 -10.97
CA GLU A 40 -8.71 -2.40 -11.25
C GLU A 40 -9.01 -2.75 -12.70
N VAL A 41 -8.31 -2.13 -13.66
CA VAL A 41 -8.42 -2.47 -15.09
C VAL A 41 -8.05 -3.94 -15.36
N LEU A 42 -7.05 -4.49 -14.66
CA LEU A 42 -6.68 -5.89 -14.79
C LEU A 42 -7.77 -6.82 -14.24
N LEU A 43 -8.36 -6.48 -13.09
CA LEU A 43 -9.43 -7.25 -12.46
C LEU A 43 -10.68 -7.23 -13.32
N GLU A 44 -11.12 -6.08 -13.80
CA GLU A 44 -12.27 -5.94 -14.71
C GLU A 44 -12.08 -6.81 -15.98
N LYS A 45 -10.88 -6.78 -16.59
CA LYS A 45 -10.57 -7.61 -17.77
C LYS A 45 -10.56 -9.11 -17.49
N ARG A 46 -10.36 -9.54 -16.24
CA ARG A 46 -10.18 -10.95 -15.87
C ARG A 46 -11.43 -11.56 -15.24
N LEU A 47 -12.13 -10.79 -14.43
CA LEU A 47 -13.26 -11.22 -13.60
C LEU A 47 -14.59 -10.60 -14.07
N GLY A 48 -14.56 -9.61 -14.96
CA GLY A 48 -15.75 -8.90 -15.44
C GLY A 48 -16.30 -7.93 -14.41
N GLU A 49 -17.54 -7.45 -14.64
CA GLU A 49 -18.18 -6.39 -13.85
C GLU A 49 -18.38 -6.73 -12.35
N MET A 50 -18.29 -8.01 -11.98
CA MET A 50 -18.45 -8.47 -10.58
C MET A 50 -17.16 -8.40 -9.75
N TRP A 51 -16.04 -7.94 -10.31
CA TRP A 51 -14.76 -7.95 -9.62
C TRP A 51 -14.77 -7.14 -8.30
N GLU A 52 -15.58 -6.08 -8.23
CA GLU A 52 -15.75 -5.26 -7.02
C GLU A 52 -16.42 -6.04 -5.88
N GLU A 53 -17.41 -6.88 -6.20
CA GLU A 53 -18.10 -7.72 -5.21
C GLU A 53 -17.15 -8.77 -4.64
N GLU A 54 -16.34 -9.39 -5.49
CA GLU A 54 -15.30 -10.36 -5.09
C GLU A 54 -14.21 -9.70 -4.24
N LEU A 55 -13.77 -8.49 -4.62
CA LEU A 55 -12.81 -7.72 -3.81
C LEU A 55 -13.39 -7.39 -2.43
N ALA A 56 -14.64 -6.93 -2.39
CA ALA A 56 -15.33 -6.61 -1.14
C ALA A 56 -15.47 -7.86 -0.25
N TYR A 57 -15.78 -9.02 -0.84
CA TYR A 57 -15.83 -10.29 -0.11
C TYR A 57 -14.46 -10.61 0.53
N ILE A 58 -13.38 -10.52 -0.24
CA ILE A 58 -12.01 -10.77 0.26
C ILE A 58 -11.64 -9.80 1.39
N GLN A 59 -11.95 -8.51 1.24
CA GLN A 59 -11.64 -7.49 2.25
C GLN A 59 -12.37 -7.69 3.59
N ASN A 60 -13.54 -8.34 3.57
CA ASN A 60 -14.34 -8.61 4.76
C ASN A 60 -14.21 -10.05 5.27
N SER A 61 -13.40 -10.88 4.60
CA SER A 61 -13.17 -12.27 4.99
C SER A 61 -12.13 -12.37 6.11
N GLU A 62 -12.46 -13.07 7.20
CA GLU A 62 -11.50 -13.38 8.27
C GLU A 62 -10.32 -14.23 7.75
N GLU A 63 -10.55 -15.11 6.77
CA GLU A 63 -9.52 -15.97 6.18
C GLU A 63 -8.43 -15.15 5.47
N SER A 64 -8.81 -14.04 4.86
CA SER A 64 -7.88 -13.18 4.11
C SER A 64 -7.33 -12.03 4.94
N ALA A 65 -7.88 -11.78 6.14
CA ALA A 65 -7.53 -10.62 6.96
C ALA A 65 -6.03 -10.57 7.30
N ASP A 66 -5.45 -11.69 7.72
CA ASP A 66 -4.03 -11.78 8.05
C ASP A 66 -3.14 -11.57 6.82
N GLU A 67 -3.49 -12.16 5.68
CA GLU A 67 -2.75 -12.00 4.43
C GLU A 67 -2.78 -10.54 3.95
N ILE A 68 -3.96 -9.91 3.97
CA ILE A 68 -4.13 -8.50 3.62
C ILE A 68 -3.34 -7.61 4.58
N HIS A 69 -3.38 -7.92 5.88
CA HIS A 69 -2.63 -7.17 6.89
C HIS A 69 -1.12 -7.22 6.62
N HIS A 70 -0.56 -8.41 6.41
CA HIS A 70 0.85 -8.57 6.07
C HIS A 70 1.22 -7.88 4.75
N LYS A 71 0.37 -8.04 3.73
CA LYS A 71 0.60 -7.39 2.43
C LYS A 71 0.61 -5.88 2.55
N THR A 72 -0.25 -5.31 3.39
CA THR A 72 -0.31 -3.87 3.65
C THR A 72 0.97 -3.37 4.33
N GLN A 73 1.49 -4.14 5.30
CA GLN A 73 2.77 -3.83 5.93
C GLN A 73 3.94 -3.88 4.94
N ASP A 74 3.99 -4.89 4.06
CA ASP A 74 5.02 -5.00 3.03
C ASP A 74 4.97 -3.82 2.05
N LEU A 75 3.77 -3.42 1.62
CA LEU A 75 3.58 -2.27 0.73
C LEU A 75 4.04 -0.97 1.40
N ALA A 76 3.76 -0.79 2.70
CA ALA A 76 4.24 0.34 3.47
C ALA A 76 5.78 0.38 3.49
N ILE A 77 6.44 -0.77 3.75
CA ILE A 77 7.91 -0.86 3.76
C ILE A 77 8.50 -0.50 2.39
N ILE A 78 7.97 -1.07 1.30
CA ILE A 78 8.45 -0.79 -0.06
C ILE A 78 8.30 0.69 -0.38
N SER A 79 7.15 1.28 -0.07
CA SER A 79 6.90 2.70 -0.34
C SER A 79 7.82 3.62 0.47
N MET A 80 8.08 3.29 1.75
CA MET A 80 9.08 4.01 2.56
C MET A 80 10.49 3.92 1.94
N GLN A 81 10.91 2.74 1.47
CA GLN A 81 12.21 2.56 0.81
C GLN A 81 12.35 3.41 -0.46
N GLU A 82 11.29 3.52 -1.26
CA GLU A 82 11.25 4.33 -2.48
C GLU A 82 11.37 5.84 -2.17
N ILE A 83 10.75 6.31 -1.09
CA ILE A 83 10.88 7.71 -0.66
C ILE A 83 12.30 7.99 -0.13
N LEU A 84 12.82 7.09 0.71
CA LEU A 84 14.12 7.28 1.38
C LEU A 84 15.29 7.18 0.41
N SER A 85 15.28 6.21 -0.52
CA SER A 85 16.34 6.02 -1.52
C SER A 85 16.51 7.18 -2.50
N GLN A 86 15.52 8.06 -2.57
CA GLN A 86 15.48 9.22 -3.47
C GLN A 86 15.83 10.52 -2.74
N ASN A 87 16.05 10.43 -1.43
CA ASN A 87 16.52 11.50 -0.57
C ASN A 87 18.03 11.36 -0.24
N GLU A 88 18.62 10.20 -0.55
CA GLU A 88 20.07 9.96 -0.61
C GLU A 88 20.68 10.51 -1.91
#